data_AF-A0A066Z9Y6-F1
#
_entry.id   AF-A0A066Z9Y6-F1
#
_cell.length_a   1.000
_cell.length_b   1.000
_cell.length_c   1.000
_cell.angle_alpha   90.00
_cell.angle_beta   90.00
_cell.angle_gamma   90.00
#
_symmetry.space_group_name_H-M   'P 1'
#
loop_
_entity.id
_entity.type
_entity.pdbx_description
1 polymer ?
#
loop_
_entity_poly.entity_id
_entity_poly.type
_entity_poly.pdbx_seq_one_letter_code
_entity_poly.pdbx_strand_id
1 'polypeptide(L)'
;MTEAEAGKRHIVLDPDGCGADQGWMFVIVAAPTGVVYQNQGGGYGCLQYQQEGYLIPLFGPDLDEALQEIFVGELKGCGSRRLDWPPALLDRLRMAVDQYGVYGSGRHEDTFPTPLVLDESRLSEVDEAWVPVLTPDGPGVLVWENSD
;
A
#
# COMPACT_ATOMS: atom_id res chain seq x y z
N MET A 1 -30.68 -0.53 13.48
CA MET A 1 -29.47 -1.36 13.37
C MET A 1 -29.60 -2.51 14.33
N THR A 2 -29.47 -3.75 13.85
CA THR A 2 -29.51 -4.95 14.70
C THR A 2 -28.16 -5.09 15.42
N GLU A 3 -28.12 -5.77 16.58
CA GLU A 3 -26.87 -6.06 17.32
C GLU A 3 -25.81 -6.78 16.45
N ALA A 4 -26.21 -7.43 15.36
CA ALA A 4 -25.32 -8.07 14.39
C ALA A 4 -24.53 -7.09 13.50
N GLU A 5 -24.90 -5.80 13.46
CA GLU A 5 -24.13 -4.74 12.79
C GLU A 5 -23.20 -4.00 13.75
N ALA A 6 -23.46 -4.07 15.05
CA ALA A 6 -22.59 -3.49 16.06
C ALA A 6 -21.30 -4.33 16.15
N GLY A 7 -20.25 -3.86 15.47
CA GLY A 7 -18.94 -4.51 15.40
C GLY A 7 -18.49 -4.86 13.98
N LYS A 8 -19.32 -4.64 12.96
CA LYS A 8 -18.91 -4.75 11.57
C LYS A 8 -18.34 -3.42 11.09
N ARG A 9 -17.16 -3.48 10.45
CA ARG A 9 -16.53 -2.33 9.82
C ARG A 9 -16.84 -2.33 8.33
N HIS A 10 -17.06 -1.14 7.79
CA HIS A 10 -17.39 -0.93 6.39
C HIS A 10 -16.24 -0.22 5.68
N ILE A 11 -15.77 -0.82 4.60
CA ILE A 11 -14.81 -0.22 3.67
C ILE A 11 -15.63 0.25 2.46
N VAL A 12 -15.50 1.52 2.09
CA VAL A 12 -16.18 2.12 0.95
C VAL A 12 -15.23 2.14 -0.23
N LEU A 13 -15.65 1.53 -1.34
CA LEU A 13 -14.85 1.40 -2.55
C LEU A 13 -15.20 2.53 -3.52
N ASP A 14 -14.19 3.24 -4.02
CA ASP A 14 -14.28 4.29 -5.05
C ASP A 14 -15.42 5.30 -4.83
N PRO A 15 -15.53 5.94 -3.64
CA PRO A 15 -16.64 6.82 -3.33
C PRO A 15 -16.70 8.07 -4.24
N ASP A 16 -15.58 8.45 -4.86
CA ASP A 16 -15.42 9.60 -5.74
C ASP A 16 -15.37 9.23 -7.24
N GLY A 17 -15.31 7.95 -7.58
CA GLY A 17 -15.36 7.45 -8.96
C GLY A 17 -14.08 7.68 -9.76
N CYS A 18 -12.94 7.93 -9.09
CA CYS A 18 -11.68 8.27 -9.73
C CYS A 18 -10.84 7.04 -10.12
N GLY A 19 -11.17 5.84 -9.63
CA GLY A 19 -10.29 4.66 -9.70
C GLY A 19 -10.40 3.75 -10.92
N ALA A 20 -11.35 3.97 -11.84
CA ALA A 20 -11.70 2.95 -12.84
C ALA A 20 -10.68 2.74 -13.99
N ASP A 21 -9.85 3.75 -14.30
CA ASP A 21 -9.02 3.77 -15.52
C ASP A 21 -7.50 3.91 -15.27
N GLN A 22 -7.03 3.84 -14.01
CA GLN A 22 -5.67 4.28 -13.63
C GLN A 22 -4.74 3.17 -13.11
N GLY A 23 -5.01 1.92 -13.47
CA GLY A 23 -4.30 0.77 -12.89
C GLY A 23 -4.87 0.37 -11.53
N TRP A 24 -4.15 -0.48 -10.80
CA TRP A 24 -4.60 -0.95 -9.49
C TRP A 24 -3.53 -0.73 -8.43
N MET A 25 -3.99 -0.28 -7.27
CA MET A 25 -3.19 -0.20 -6.07
C MET A 25 -4.00 -0.69 -4.88
N PHE A 26 -3.40 -1.55 -4.07
CA PHE A 26 -4.04 -2.15 -2.93
C PHE A 26 -3.13 -2.13 -1.72
N VAL A 27 -3.72 -2.20 -0.53
CA VAL A 27 -3.02 -2.62 0.68
C VAL A 27 -3.53 -3.98 1.10
N ILE A 28 -2.60 -4.91 1.31
CA ILE A 28 -2.90 -6.17 1.99
C ILE A 28 -2.70 -5.93 3.48
N VAL A 29 -3.76 -5.87 4.27
CA VAL A 29 -3.67 -5.76 5.73
C VAL A 29 -3.45 -7.14 6.33
N ALA A 30 -2.42 -7.29 7.15
CA ALA A 30 -2.06 -8.55 7.77
C ALA A 30 -3.17 -9.03 8.73
N ALA A 31 -3.71 -10.22 8.47
CA ALA A 31 -4.73 -10.84 9.30
C ALA A 31 -4.79 -12.36 9.04
N PRO A 32 -5.14 -13.19 10.04
CA PRO A 32 -5.21 -14.64 9.89
C PRO A 32 -6.52 -15.06 9.19
N THR A 33 -6.63 -14.77 7.90
CA THR A 33 -7.83 -15.00 7.09
C THR A 33 -7.86 -16.38 6.42
N GLY A 34 -6.72 -17.07 6.36
CA GLY A 34 -6.48 -18.24 5.52
C GLY A 34 -6.27 -17.89 4.04
N VAL A 35 -6.23 -16.62 3.67
CA VAL A 35 -6.02 -16.13 2.29
C VAL A 35 -4.66 -15.47 2.19
N VAL A 36 -3.80 -16.01 1.34
CA VAL A 36 -2.45 -15.50 1.07
C VAL A 36 -2.41 -14.85 -0.31
N TYR A 37 -2.03 -13.57 -0.34
CA TYR A 37 -1.78 -12.83 -1.57
C TYR A 37 -0.31 -12.96 -1.94
N GLN A 38 -0.05 -13.18 -3.23
CA GLN A 38 1.29 -13.22 -3.80
C GLN A 38 1.40 -12.12 -4.84
N ASN A 39 2.48 -11.33 -4.77
CA ASN A 39 2.77 -10.31 -5.77
C ASN A 39 4.22 -10.45 -6.26
N GLN A 40 4.41 -10.27 -7.56
CA GLN A 40 5.75 -10.10 -8.12
C GLN A 40 6.19 -8.65 -7.91
N GLY A 41 7.43 -8.45 -7.49
CA GLY A 41 8.02 -7.13 -7.32
C GLY A 41 9.55 -7.17 -7.42
N GLY A 42 10.18 -6.05 -7.06
CA GLY A 42 11.64 -5.89 -7.13
C GLY A 42 12.19 -5.71 -8.55
N GLY A 43 11.41 -5.11 -9.44
CA GLY A 43 11.79 -4.75 -10.80
C GLY A 43 12.34 -5.93 -11.59
N TYR A 44 13.54 -5.76 -12.16
CA TYR A 44 14.22 -6.81 -12.94
C TYR A 44 14.57 -8.08 -12.13
N GLY A 45 14.47 -8.03 -10.80
CA GLY A 45 14.66 -9.18 -9.94
C GLY A 45 13.50 -10.18 -9.97
N CYS A 46 12.30 -9.76 -10.40
CA CYS A 46 11.09 -10.58 -10.49
C CYS A 46 10.83 -11.44 -9.23
N LEU A 47 10.97 -10.82 -8.05
CA LEU A 47 10.90 -11.48 -6.76
C LEU A 47 9.45 -11.73 -6.36
N GLN A 48 9.20 -12.91 -5.78
CA GLN A 48 7.87 -13.28 -5.29
C GLN A 48 7.75 -12.92 -3.81
N TYR A 49 6.82 -12.04 -3.50
CA TYR A 49 6.46 -11.65 -2.15
C TYR A 49 5.08 -12.19 -1.78
N GLN A 50 4.83 -12.40 -0.48
CA GLN A 50 3.56 -12.93 -0.02
C GLN A 50 3.15 -12.41 1.35
N GLN A 51 1.85 -12.20 1.54
CA GLN A 51 1.27 -11.83 2.82
C GLN A 51 -0.13 -12.43 2.98
N GLU A 52 -0.40 -13.02 4.14
CA GLU A 52 -1.75 -13.42 4.54
C GLU A 52 -2.53 -12.19 5.01
N GLY A 53 -3.78 -12.06 4.61
CA GLY A 53 -4.57 -10.92 5.01
C GLY A 53 -5.89 -10.74 4.28
N TYR A 54 -6.34 -9.50 4.23
CA TYR A 54 -7.41 -9.05 3.36
C TYR A 54 -6.95 -7.81 2.61
N LEU A 55 -7.53 -7.63 1.43
CA LEU A 55 -7.08 -6.63 0.47
C LEU A 55 -8.05 -5.44 0.46
N ILE A 56 -7.47 -4.24 0.59
CA ILE A 56 -8.18 -2.95 0.55
C ILE A 56 -7.73 -2.20 -0.70
N PRO A 57 -8.61 -1.87 -1.66
CA PRO A 57 -8.26 -1.00 -2.76
C PRO A 57 -8.07 0.44 -2.32
N LEU A 58 -7.06 1.05 -2.93
CA LEU A 58 -6.78 2.47 -2.82
C LEU A 58 -7.23 3.16 -4.10
N PHE A 59 -7.69 4.40 -3.94
CA PHE A 59 -8.26 5.21 -5.02
C PHE A 59 -7.64 6.59 -4.97
N GLY A 60 -7.36 7.16 -6.13
CA GLY A 60 -6.75 8.47 -6.28
C GLY A 60 -6.23 8.67 -7.71
N PRO A 61 -5.93 9.91 -8.10
CA PRO A 61 -5.25 10.20 -9.35
C PRO A 61 -3.78 9.79 -9.29
N ASP A 62 -3.23 9.28 -10.39
CA ASP A 62 -1.79 9.07 -10.62
C ASP A 62 -1.10 8.29 -9.48
N LEU A 63 -1.81 7.28 -8.95
CA LEU A 63 -1.47 6.61 -7.69
C LEU A 63 -0.04 6.08 -7.64
N ASP A 64 0.52 5.62 -8.74
CA ASP A 64 1.85 5.02 -8.77
C ASP A 64 2.96 5.98 -9.22
N GLU A 65 2.67 7.21 -9.66
CA GLU A 65 3.66 8.12 -10.28
C GLU A 65 4.86 8.39 -9.35
N ALA A 66 4.61 8.75 -8.09
CA ALA A 66 5.68 9.05 -7.12
C ALA A 66 6.51 7.80 -6.78
N LEU A 67 5.88 6.62 -6.71
CA LEU A 67 6.58 5.36 -6.47
C LEU A 67 7.37 4.92 -7.70
N GLN A 68 6.84 5.10 -8.91
CA GLN A 68 7.55 4.86 -10.17
C GLN A 68 8.78 5.76 -10.28
N GLU A 69 8.69 7.05 -9.92
CA GLU A 69 9.85 7.94 -9.93
C GLU A 69 10.97 7.43 -9.00
N ILE A 70 10.61 6.90 -7.84
CA ILE A 70 11.58 6.30 -6.90
C ILE A 70 12.17 5.00 -7.46
N PHE A 71 11.33 4.00 -7.76
CA PHE A 71 11.79 2.65 -8.04
C PHE A 71 12.31 2.48 -9.48
N VAL A 72 11.61 3.05 -10.46
CA VAL A 72 12.01 2.98 -11.87
C VAL A 72 12.92 4.16 -12.23
N GLY A 73 12.57 5.37 -11.79
CA GLY A 73 13.31 6.58 -12.10
C GLY A 73 14.69 6.63 -11.44
N GLU A 74 14.77 6.51 -10.12
CA GLU A 74 16.02 6.66 -9.37
C GLU A 74 16.75 5.33 -9.15
N LEU A 75 16.03 4.30 -8.69
CA LEU A 75 16.59 2.97 -8.44
C LEU A 75 16.72 2.12 -9.71
N LYS A 76 16.28 2.65 -10.87
CA LYS A 76 16.47 2.04 -12.20
C LYS A 76 15.92 0.61 -12.29
N GLY A 77 14.82 0.31 -11.62
CA GLY A 77 14.19 -1.02 -11.62
C GLY A 77 15.05 -2.11 -10.97
N CYS A 78 16.08 -1.74 -10.20
CA CYS A 78 16.94 -2.70 -9.50
C CYS A 78 16.35 -3.14 -8.15
N GLY A 79 15.16 -2.65 -7.79
CA GLY A 79 14.58 -2.80 -6.47
C GLY A 79 15.36 -2.07 -5.37
N SER A 80 15.04 -2.34 -4.11
CA SER A 80 15.71 -1.77 -2.92
C SER A 80 16.30 -2.80 -1.97
N ARG A 81 16.38 -4.07 -2.37
CA ARG A 81 17.05 -5.09 -1.55
C ARG A 81 18.50 -4.71 -1.26
N ARG A 82 18.84 -4.69 0.04
CA ARG A 82 20.17 -4.33 0.56
C ARG A 82 20.57 -2.87 0.29
N LEU A 83 19.61 -2.02 -0.06
CA LEU A 83 19.82 -0.58 -0.12
C LEU A 83 19.88 -0.04 1.32
N ASP A 84 21.00 0.57 1.67
CA ASP A 84 21.04 1.49 2.81
C ASP A 84 20.34 2.78 2.38
N TRP A 85 19.06 2.91 2.74
CA TRP A 85 18.21 4.01 2.29
C TRP A 85 18.84 5.38 2.59
N PRO A 86 19.21 6.16 1.54
CA PRO A 86 19.65 7.52 1.73
C PRO A 86 18.54 8.35 2.40
N PRO A 87 18.83 9.21 3.40
CA PRO A 87 17.80 9.93 4.14
C PRO A 87 16.82 10.70 3.24
N ALA A 88 17.31 11.39 2.22
CA ALA A 88 16.48 12.14 1.28
C ALA A 88 15.57 11.25 0.40
N LEU A 89 16.02 10.03 0.09
CA LEU A 89 15.21 9.06 -0.66
C LEU A 89 14.17 8.42 0.27
N LEU A 90 14.52 8.14 1.52
CA LEU A 90 13.57 7.67 2.53
C LEU A 90 12.48 8.70 2.83
N ASP A 91 12.83 9.99 2.91
CA ASP A 91 11.85 11.07 3.09
C ASP A 91 10.86 11.13 1.93
N ARG A 92 11.32 10.98 0.68
CA ARG A 92 10.42 10.90 -0.47
C ARG A 92 9.53 9.66 -0.44
N LEU A 93 10.05 8.50 -0.02
CA LEU A 93 9.23 7.30 0.14
C LEU A 93 8.14 7.52 1.19
N ARG A 94 8.45 8.15 2.32
CA ARG A 94 7.45 8.53 3.33
C ARG A 94 6.37 9.43 2.73
N MET A 95 6.78 10.47 2.00
CA MET A 95 5.86 11.39 1.34
C MET A 95 5.01 10.73 0.26
N ALA A 96 5.55 9.75 -0.46
CA ALA A 96 4.78 8.97 -1.43
C ALA A 96 3.73 8.11 -0.72
N VAL A 97 4.09 7.42 0.36
CA VAL A 97 3.16 6.60 1.14
C VAL A 97 2.05 7.42 1.79
N ASP A 98 2.36 8.62 2.31
CA ASP A 98 1.40 9.52 2.98
C ASP A 98 0.30 10.06 2.04
N GLN A 99 0.49 9.96 0.72
CA GLN A 99 -0.54 10.34 -0.27
C GLN A 99 -1.70 9.35 -0.33
N TYR A 100 -1.48 8.11 0.11
CA TYR A 100 -2.52 7.09 0.14
C TYR A 100 -3.26 7.13 1.46
N GLY A 101 -4.55 6.83 1.43
CA GLY A 101 -5.31 6.68 2.66
C GLY A 101 -6.47 5.70 2.52
N VAL A 102 -6.87 5.15 3.66
CA VAL A 102 -7.98 4.19 3.75
C VAL A 102 -9.21 4.90 4.29
N TYR A 103 -10.32 4.83 3.55
CA TYR A 103 -11.61 5.35 3.99
C TYR A 103 -12.24 4.46 5.08
N GLY A 104 -12.96 5.09 6.03
CA GLY A 104 -13.74 4.37 7.05
C GLY A 104 -12.90 3.67 8.14
N SER A 105 -11.68 4.16 8.39
CA SER A 105 -10.65 3.46 9.16
C SER A 105 -10.26 4.10 10.49
N GLY A 106 -10.63 5.36 10.76
CA GLY A 106 -10.35 6.04 12.05
C GLY A 106 -11.53 6.08 13.02
N ARG A 107 -12.75 6.29 12.51
CA ARG A 107 -14.06 6.24 13.18
C ARG A 107 -15.13 6.20 12.10
N HIS A 108 -16.30 5.66 12.42
CA HIS A 108 -17.45 5.52 11.51
C HIS A 108 -17.96 6.84 10.88
N GLU A 109 -17.43 7.99 11.32
CA GLU A 109 -17.84 9.35 10.94
C GLU A 109 -16.76 10.12 10.15
N ASP A 110 -15.58 9.52 9.91
CA ASP A 110 -14.49 10.20 9.23
C ASP A 110 -14.81 10.36 7.73
N THR A 111 -15.02 11.59 7.31
CA THR A 111 -15.24 11.99 5.91
C THR A 111 -13.96 12.08 5.10
N PHE A 112 -12.79 11.91 5.73
CA PHE A 112 -11.48 11.95 5.09
C PHE A 112 -10.76 10.60 5.29
N PRO A 113 -10.00 10.13 4.29
CA PRO A 113 -9.26 8.89 4.42
C PRO A 113 -8.14 9.06 5.45
N THR A 114 -7.88 8.02 6.26
CA THR A 114 -6.72 8.03 7.16
C THR A 114 -5.47 7.70 6.36
N PRO A 115 -4.43 8.55 6.36
CA PRO A 115 -3.22 8.31 5.61
C PRO A 115 -2.50 7.03 6.02
N LEU A 116 -1.83 6.40 5.06
CA LEU A 116 -0.89 5.33 5.34
C LEU A 116 0.41 5.91 5.89
N VAL A 117 1.09 5.13 6.71
CA VAL A 117 2.43 5.49 7.21
C VAL A 117 3.41 4.42 6.77
N LEU A 118 4.60 4.80 6.31
CA LEU A 118 5.66 3.84 5.99
C LEU A 118 6.02 3.04 7.26
N ASP A 119 6.01 1.71 7.18
CA ASP A 119 6.46 0.86 8.29
C ASP A 119 7.98 0.70 8.24
N GLU A 120 8.67 1.67 8.85
CA GLU A 120 10.13 1.68 8.90
C GLU A 120 10.73 0.54 9.72
N SER A 121 9.95 -0.13 10.58
CA SER A 121 10.43 -1.32 11.29
C SER A 121 10.68 -2.50 10.33
N ARG A 122 10.05 -2.45 9.15
CA ARG A 122 10.15 -3.42 8.05
C ARG A 122 10.86 -2.84 6.83
N LEU A 123 11.67 -1.78 6.99
CA LEU A 123 12.32 -1.10 5.87
C LEU A 123 13.18 -2.04 4.99
N SER A 124 13.74 -3.10 5.57
CA SER A 124 14.50 -4.12 4.85
C SER A 124 13.67 -4.95 3.86
N GLU A 125 12.34 -4.94 4.01
CA GLU A 125 11.41 -5.62 3.11
C GLU A 125 10.96 -4.72 1.95
N VAL A 126 11.17 -3.40 2.03
CA VAL A 126 10.75 -2.47 0.96
C VAL A 126 11.39 -2.92 -0.35
N ASP A 127 10.54 -3.00 -1.37
CA ASP A 127 10.92 -3.23 -2.75
C ASP A 127 9.90 -2.61 -3.71
N GLU A 128 10.25 -2.58 -4.99
CA GLU A 128 9.29 -2.20 -6.04
C GLU A 128 8.07 -3.13 -6.00
N ALA A 129 6.86 -2.56 -6.09
CA ALA A 129 5.57 -3.23 -5.94
C ALA A 129 5.36 -3.94 -4.58
N TRP A 130 6.16 -3.60 -3.56
CA TRP A 130 6.08 -4.17 -2.21
C TRP A 130 6.60 -3.20 -1.14
N VAL A 131 5.73 -2.35 -0.59
CA VAL A 131 6.12 -1.36 0.43
C VAL A 131 5.37 -1.63 1.74
N PRO A 132 6.06 -2.04 2.83
CA PRO A 132 5.43 -2.18 4.15
C PRO A 132 4.86 -0.86 4.66
N VAL A 133 3.62 -0.89 5.13
CA VAL A 133 2.88 0.27 5.62
C VAL A 133 2.15 -0.05 6.91
N LEU A 134 1.84 0.97 7.69
CA LEU A 134 0.88 0.91 8.79
C LEU A 134 -0.45 1.47 8.29
N THR A 135 -1.49 0.68 8.50
CA THR A 135 -2.88 1.08 8.30
C THR A 135 -3.57 1.23 9.65
N PRO A 136 -4.77 1.82 9.71
CA PRO A 136 -5.52 1.86 10.98
C PRO A 136 -5.94 0.49 11.51
N ASP A 137 -5.88 -0.55 10.67
CA ASP A 137 -6.17 -1.93 11.05
C ASP A 137 -4.94 -2.72 11.46
N GLY A 138 -3.76 -2.10 11.41
CA GLY A 138 -2.48 -2.72 11.70
C GLY A 138 -1.55 -2.77 10.49
N PRO A 139 -0.48 -3.58 10.59
CA PRO A 139 0.54 -3.69 9.57
C PRO A 139 -0.04 -4.19 8.24
N GLY A 140 0.42 -3.61 7.15
CA GLY A 140 0.04 -3.96 5.80
C GLY A 140 1.22 -3.88 4.85
N VAL A 141 0.96 -4.21 3.59
CA VAL A 141 1.89 -3.98 2.49
C VAL A 141 1.12 -3.36 1.33
N LEU A 142 1.61 -2.21 0.88
CA LEU A 142 1.18 -1.55 -0.33
C LEU A 142 1.72 -2.32 -1.55
N VAL A 143 0.83 -2.65 -2.46
CA VAL A 143 1.12 -3.40 -3.69
C VAL A 143 0.43 -2.72 -4.87
N TRP A 144 1.08 -2.74 -6.03
CA TRP A 144 0.56 -2.20 -7.28
C TRP A 144 1.07 -3.03 -8.45
N GLU A 145 0.64 -2.69 -9.66
CA GLU A 145 1.09 -3.33 -10.88
C GLU A 145 2.62 -3.19 -11.04
N ASN A 146 3.31 -4.33 -11.15
CA ASN A 146 4.76 -4.32 -11.39
C ASN A 146 5.05 -3.73 -12.78
N SER A 147 5.98 -2.78 -12.86
CA SER A 147 6.19 -1.93 -14.04
C SER A 147 7.16 -2.51 -15.10
N ASP A 148 7.28 -3.84 -15.22
CA ASP A 148 8.17 -4.51 -16.21
C ASP A 148 7.51 -4.68 -17.59
#